data_AF-A0A0M8X091-F1
#
_entry.id   AF-A0A0M8X091-F1
#
_cell.length_a   1.000
_cell.length_b   1.000
_cell.length_c   1.000
_cell.angle_alpha   90.00
_cell.angle_beta   90.00
_cell.angle_gamma   90.00
#
_symmetry.space_group_name_H-M   'P 1'
#
loop_
_entity.id
_entity.type
_entity.pdbx_description
1 polymer ?
#
loop_
_entity_poly.entity_id
_entity_poly.type
_entity_poly.pdbx_seq_one_letter_code
_entity_poly.pdbx_strand_id
1 'polypeptide(L)'
;MPEPHVLELEQAVLPRDAFFGPAEQVPAERAVGRVAAEMSCPYPPGVPVVAPGEVITAEVLDYLRSGVAHGFLMAGAADPALETVRVTGRP
;
A
#
# COMPACT_ATOMS: atom_id res chain seq x y z
N MET A 1 12.69 -10.59 -6.06
CA MET A 1 11.27 -10.42 -6.44
C MET A 1 10.44 -11.35 -5.56
N PRO A 2 9.31 -10.89 -4.98
CA PRO A 2 8.43 -11.78 -4.22
C PRO A 2 7.80 -12.82 -5.16
N GLU A 3 7.44 -13.97 -4.60
CA GLU A 3 6.63 -14.97 -5.31
C GLU A 3 5.26 -14.38 -5.67
N PRO A 4 4.63 -14.76 -6.80
CA PRO A 4 3.40 -14.12 -7.28
C PRO A 4 2.26 -14.06 -6.24
N HIS A 5 2.07 -15.13 -5.47
CA HIS A 5 1.02 -15.22 -4.44
C HIS A 5 1.18 -14.20 -3.29
N VAL A 6 2.39 -13.67 -3.08
CA VAL A 6 2.64 -12.63 -2.06
C VAL A 6 2.00 -11.30 -2.46
N LEU A 7 1.77 -11.08 -3.76
CA LEU A 7 1.12 -9.89 -4.30
C LEU A 7 -0.41 -10.07 -4.44
N GLU A 8 -0.95 -11.24 -4.08
CA GLU A 8 -2.39 -11.51 -4.01
C GLU A 8 -2.90 -11.14 -2.61
N LEU A 9 -3.10 -9.85 -2.38
CA LEU A 9 -3.51 -9.33 -1.08
C LEU A 9 -4.98 -9.61 -0.76
N GLU A 10 -5.29 -9.73 0.53
CA GLU A 10 -6.67 -9.87 1.00
C GLU A 10 -7.44 -8.57 0.82
N GLN A 11 -8.55 -8.62 0.08
CA GLN A 11 -9.52 -7.53 -0.06
C GLN A 11 -10.50 -7.52 1.14
N ALA A 12 -10.16 -6.80 2.20
CA ALA A 12 -10.95 -6.77 3.44
C ALA A 12 -12.22 -5.92 3.35
N VAL A 13 -12.21 -4.87 2.53
CA VAL A 13 -13.37 -3.97 2.30
C VAL A 13 -13.44 -3.52 0.85
N LEU A 14 -14.55 -2.89 0.45
CA LEU A 14 -14.69 -2.36 -0.90
C LEU A 14 -13.65 -1.25 -1.16
N PRO A 15 -12.98 -1.23 -2.32
CA PRO A 15 -12.00 -0.20 -2.66
C PRO A 15 -12.56 1.22 -2.59
N ARG A 16 -13.84 1.39 -2.96
CA ARG A 16 -14.55 2.68 -2.86
C ARG A 16 -14.64 3.13 -1.40
N ASP A 17 -15.00 2.24 -0.49
CA ASP A 17 -15.20 2.58 0.92
C ASP A 17 -13.87 2.88 1.59
N ALA A 18 -12.81 2.13 1.27
CA ALA A 18 -11.47 2.41 1.77
C ALA A 18 -10.91 3.75 1.28
N PHE A 19 -11.08 4.05 -0.01
CA PHE A 19 -10.51 5.25 -0.62
C PHE A 19 -11.22 6.54 -0.22
N PHE A 20 -12.56 6.52 -0.13
CA PHE A 20 -13.37 7.69 0.21
C PHE A 20 -13.80 7.78 1.68
N GLY A 21 -13.59 6.71 2.46
CA GLY A 21 -13.90 6.67 3.88
C GLY A 21 -12.90 7.43 4.75
N PRO A 22 -13.13 7.44 6.08
CA PRO A 22 -12.17 7.97 7.03
C PRO A 22 -10.83 7.25 6.90
N ALA A 23 -9.73 8.00 6.90
CA ALA A 23 -8.39 7.47 6.78
C ALA A 23 -7.41 8.26 7.65
N GLU A 24 -6.35 7.60 8.09
CA GLU A 24 -5.25 8.20 8.82
C GLU A 24 -3.92 7.93 8.10
N GLN A 25 -3.01 8.89 8.17
CA GLN A 25 -1.63 8.73 7.70
C GLN A 25 -0.80 8.15 8.84
N VAL A 26 -0.19 6.98 8.64
CA VAL A 26 0.63 6.30 9.66
C VAL A 26 2.04 6.07 9.15
N PRO A 27 3.07 6.00 10.02
CA PRO A 27 4.38 5.48 9.63
C PRO A 27 4.25 4.12 8.97
N ALA A 28 5.02 3.86 7.91
CA ALA A 28 4.97 2.63 7.14
C ALA A 28 5.07 1.38 8.03
N GLU A 29 5.92 1.42 9.06
CA GLU A 29 6.13 0.30 10.01
C GLU A 29 4.87 -0.03 10.83
N ARG A 30 3.91 0.90 10.92
CA ARG A 30 2.62 0.72 11.60
C ARG A 30 1.46 0.38 10.65
N ALA A 31 1.73 0.28 9.34
CA ALA A 31 0.74 -0.03 8.34
C ALA A 31 0.49 -1.54 8.16
N VAL A 32 1.44 -2.39 8.56
CA VAL A 32 1.31 -3.85 8.45
C VAL A 32 0.07 -4.35 9.23
N GLY A 33 -0.75 -5.15 8.57
CA GLY A 33 -2.02 -5.67 9.08
C GLY A 33 -3.18 -4.66 9.04
N ARG A 34 -2.97 -3.45 8.51
CA ARG A 34 -4.01 -2.44 8.32
C ARG A 34 -4.53 -2.47 6.89
N VAL A 35 -5.74 -1.95 6.69
CA VAL A 35 -6.36 -1.83 5.37
C VAL A 35 -5.88 -0.54 4.69
N ALA A 36 -5.35 -0.64 3.49
CA ALA A 36 -4.89 0.49 2.69
C ALA A 36 -6.08 1.40 2.31
N ALA A 37 -5.89 2.72 2.46
CA ALA A 37 -6.82 3.75 2.01
C ALA A 37 -6.29 4.53 0.79
N GLU A 38 -5.21 4.04 0.18
CA GLU A 38 -4.58 4.59 -1.01
C GLU A 38 -4.03 3.46 -1.89
N MET A 39 -3.53 3.85 -3.06
CA MET A 39 -2.89 2.93 -4.00
C MET A 39 -1.37 3.02 -3.85
N SER A 40 -0.65 1.91 -3.97
CA SER A 40 0.81 1.90 -4.15
C SER A 40 1.14 1.19 -5.45
N CYS A 41 1.59 1.97 -6.43
CA CYS A 41 1.87 1.50 -7.79
C CYS A 41 3.32 1.86 -8.17
N PRO A 42 4.27 0.91 -8.00
CA PRO A 42 5.66 1.14 -8.37
C PRO A 42 5.82 1.26 -9.89
N TYR A 43 6.60 2.25 -10.34
CA TYR A 43 6.97 2.44 -11.74
C TYR A 43 8.50 2.49 -11.93
N PRO A 44 9.03 1.76 -12.94
CA PRO A 44 8.35 0.76 -13.78
C PRO A 44 8.02 -0.54 -12.99
N PRO A 45 6.96 -1.32 -13.35
CA PRO A 45 6.16 -1.26 -14.57
C PRO A 45 4.88 -0.39 -14.51
N GLY A 46 4.49 0.12 -13.34
CA GLY A 46 3.26 0.92 -13.19
C GLY A 46 1.99 0.09 -13.01
N VAL A 47 2.10 -1.08 -12.36
CA VAL A 47 0.94 -1.90 -11.96
C VAL A 47 0.74 -1.77 -10.44
N PRO A 48 -0.50 -1.60 -9.96
CA PRO A 48 -0.78 -1.56 -8.53
C PRO A 48 -0.32 -2.83 -7.83
N VAL A 49 0.42 -2.64 -6.73
CA VAL A 49 0.82 -3.71 -5.81
C VAL A 49 -0.04 -3.70 -4.56
N VAL A 50 -0.50 -2.50 -4.16
CA VAL A 50 -1.54 -2.32 -3.14
C VAL A 50 -2.63 -1.46 -3.75
N ALA A 51 -3.86 -1.93 -3.67
CA ALA A 51 -5.08 -1.20 -3.96
C ALA A 51 -5.80 -0.81 -2.65
N PRO A 52 -6.61 0.28 -2.67
CA PRO A 52 -7.46 0.59 -1.54
C PRO A 52 -8.36 -0.59 -1.18
N GLY A 53 -8.50 -0.87 0.11
CA GLY A 53 -9.30 -2.00 0.61
C GLY A 53 -8.50 -3.26 0.89
N GLU A 54 -7.23 -3.32 0.47
CA GLU A 54 -6.34 -4.45 0.72
C GLU A 54 -5.64 -4.38 2.08
N VAL A 55 -5.42 -5.54 2.69
CA VAL A 55 -4.59 -5.67 3.89
C VAL A 55 -3.12 -5.56 3.51
N ILE A 56 -2.42 -4.59 4.10
CA ILE A 56 -0.99 -4.38 3.87
C ILE A 56 -0.20 -5.46 4.62
N THR A 57 0.58 -6.26 3.92
CA THR A 57 1.48 -7.26 4.51
C THR A 57 2.89 -6.71 4.69
N ALA A 58 3.69 -7.36 5.55
CA ALA A 58 5.09 -6.99 5.75
C ALA A 58 5.89 -7.20 4.46
N GLU A 59 5.68 -8.33 3.77
CA GLU A 59 6.41 -8.64 2.54
C GLU A 59 6.14 -7.64 1.41
N VAL A 60 4.89 -7.19 1.26
CA VAL A 60 4.55 -6.19 0.25
C VAL A 60 5.14 -4.83 0.60
N LEU A 61 5.09 -4.44 1.88
CA LEU A 61 5.68 -3.18 2.30
C LEU A 61 7.21 -3.17 2.09
N ASP A 62 7.89 -4.26 2.44
CA ASP A 62 9.33 -4.41 2.23
C ASP A 62 9.68 -4.37 0.75
N TYR A 63 8.89 -5.03 -0.10
CA TYR A 63 9.07 -4.99 -1.55
C TYR A 63 8.94 -3.56 -2.11
N LEU A 64 7.90 -2.83 -1.71
CA LEU A 64 7.66 -1.46 -2.17
C LEU A 64 8.77 -0.50 -1.72
N ARG A 65 9.17 -0.55 -0.44
CA ARG A 65 10.25 0.30 0.10
C ARG A 65 11.60 -0.04 -0.51
N SER A 66 11.87 -1.32 -0.76
CA SER A 66 13.04 -1.71 -1.56
C SER A 66 12.98 -1.09 -2.95
N GLY A 67 11.82 -1.07 -3.60
CA GLY A 67 11.63 -0.39 -4.89
C GLY A 67 11.98 1.09 -4.83
N VAL A 68 11.46 1.82 -3.84
CA VAL A 68 11.79 3.25 -3.62
C VAL A 68 13.29 3.45 -3.46
N ALA A 69 13.95 2.62 -2.64
CA ALA A 69 15.40 2.70 -2.42
C ALA A 69 16.23 2.47 -3.69
N HIS A 70 15.67 1.78 -4.69
CA HIS A 70 16.30 1.53 -6.00
C HIS A 70 15.79 2.47 -7.10
N GLY A 71 15.07 3.54 -6.74
CA GLY A 71 14.66 4.61 -7.65
C GLY A 71 13.31 4.39 -8.34
N PHE A 72 12.47 3.47 -7.84
CA PHE A 72 11.10 3.34 -8.36
C PHE A 72 10.26 4.54 -7.95
N LEU A 73 9.41 5.00 -8.85
CA LEU A 73 8.39 6.00 -8.54
C LEU A 73 7.17 5.30 -7.92
N MET A 74 6.59 5.87 -6.87
CA MET A 74 5.36 5.36 -6.27
C MET A 74 4.18 6.20 -6.72
N ALA A 75 3.44 5.72 -7.73
CA ALA A 75 2.22 6.36 -8.19
C ALA A 75 1.04 5.99 -7.27
N GLY A 76 0.17 6.98 -7.00
CA GLY A 76 -1.04 6.81 -6.19
C GLY A 76 -0.82 6.86 -4.68
N ALA A 77 0.41 6.76 -4.20
CA ALA A 77 0.75 6.92 -2.79
C ALA A 77 0.74 8.40 -2.42
N ALA A 78 0.15 8.75 -1.27
CA ALA A 78 0.19 10.11 -0.74
C ALA A 78 1.62 10.56 -0.39
N ASP A 79 2.45 9.60 0.02
CA ASP A 79 3.87 9.79 0.26
C ASP A 79 4.69 8.90 -0.71
N PRO A 80 5.26 9.48 -1.79
CA PRO A 80 6.04 8.72 -2.75
C PRO A 80 7.31 8.08 -2.20
N ALA A 81 7.81 8.54 -1.04
CA ALA A 81 8.96 7.93 -0.38
C ALA A 81 8.59 6.71 0.48
N LEU A 82 7.29 6.45 0.67
CA LEU A 82 6.77 5.39 1.55
C LEU A 82 7.38 5.44 2.96
N GLU A 83 7.59 6.64 3.51
CA GLU A 83 7.86 6.81 4.93
C GLU A 83 6.55 6.68 5.73
N THR A 84 5.44 7.08 5.12
CA THR A 84 4.09 6.94 5.65
C THR A 84 3.13 6.35 4.63
N VAL A 85 2.04 5.77 5.12
CA VAL A 85 0.98 5.16 4.30
C VAL A 85 -0.40 5.58 4.82
N ARG A 86 -1.36 5.81 3.92
CA ARG A 86 -2.77 6.02 4.30
C ARG A 86 -3.46 4.69 4.55
N VAL A 87 -4.04 4.54 5.73
CA VAL A 87 -4.82 3.37 6.12
C VAL A 87 -6.23 3.80 6.54
N THR A 88 -7.19 2.89 6.48
CA THR A 88 -8.55 3.17 6.93
C THR A 88 -8.55 3.54 8.42
N GLY A 89 -9.33 4.57 8.76
CA GLY A 89 -9.52 5.01 10.13
C GLY A 89 -10.20 3.91 10.94
N ARG A 90 -9.87 3.81 12.23
CA ARG A 90 -10.67 3.01 13.14
C ARG A 90 -12.08 3.65 13.24
N PRO A 91 -13.15 2.83 13.32
CA PRO A 91 -14.48 3.35 13.61
C PRO A 91 -14.52 4.13 14.93
#